data_AF-A0A969EHP9-F1
#
_entry.id   AF-A0A969EHP9-F1
#
_cell.length_a   1.000
_cell.length_b   1.000
_cell.length_c   1.000
_cell.angle_alpha   90.00
_cell.angle_beta   90.00
_cell.angle_gamma   90.00
#
_symmetry.space_group_name_H-M   'P 1'
#
loop_
_entity.id
_entity.type
_entity.pdbx_description
1 polymer ?
#
loop_
_entity_poly.entity_id
_entity_poly.type
_entity_poly.pdbx_seq_one_letter_code
_entity_poly.pdbx_strand_id
1 'polypeptide(L)'
;MRCAPSYLFVTLLLLSSCATHYQTHYSFNNNFEKGDLQTALAALQSNDGDNWNKSTFLYNVNNGLVLSMMGRYAESNEYFEKAYLFGEDYRTKYLNEAASYLTNPMFTDYKGEDHEHLMLLYYKAINYLKLNKREEAL
;
A
#
# COMPACT_ATOMS: atom_id res chain seq x y z
N MET A 1 -6.33 -25.17 42.02
CA MET A 1 -5.64 -24.92 40.73
C MET A 1 -6.66 -24.94 39.59
N ARG A 2 -7.38 -23.85 39.31
CA ARG A 2 -8.31 -23.76 38.17
C ARG A 2 -8.46 -22.30 37.70
N CYS A 3 -7.41 -21.75 37.08
CA CYS A 3 -7.47 -20.44 36.40
C CYS A 3 -6.93 -20.50 34.95
N ALA A 4 -6.51 -21.66 34.45
CA ALA A 4 -5.92 -21.83 33.13
C ALA A 4 -6.85 -21.62 31.90
N PRO A 5 -8.18 -21.88 31.92
CA PRO A 5 -8.98 -21.83 30.69
C PRO A 5 -9.26 -20.39 30.20
N SER A 6 -9.20 -19.40 31.09
CA SER A 6 -9.44 -17.99 30.73
C SER A 6 -8.26 -17.36 29.99
N TYR A 7 -7.02 -17.74 30.33
CA TYR A 7 -5.83 -17.24 29.63
C TYR A 7 -5.72 -17.83 28.22
N LEU A 8 -6.03 -19.12 28.05
CA LEU A 8 -6.00 -19.78 26.74
C LEU A 8 -6.96 -19.13 25.72
N PHE A 9 -8.14 -18.71 26.18
CA PHE A 9 -9.15 -18.06 25.34
C PHE A 9 -8.73 -16.65 24.92
N VAL A 10 -8.12 -15.88 25.82
CA VAL A 10 -7.55 -14.55 25.52
C VAL A 10 -6.39 -14.65 24.54
N THR A 11 -5.51 -15.64 24.70
CA THR A 11 -4.40 -15.87 23.75
C THR A 11 -4.91 -16.25 22.36
N LEU A 12 -5.99 -17.04 22.28
CA LEU A 12 -6.60 -17.44 20.99
C LEU A 12 -7.27 -16.25 20.27
N LEU A 13 -7.88 -15.32 21.03
CA LEU A 13 -8.48 -14.09 20.50
C LEU A 13 -7.44 -13.10 19.96
N LEU A 14 -6.22 -13.07 20.51
CA LEU A 14 -5.15 -12.21 20.01
C LEU A 14 -4.52 -12.73 18.70
N LEU A 15 -4.55 -14.05 18.47
CA LEU A 15 -3.98 -14.68 17.27
C LEU A 15 -4.84 -14.50 16.01
N SER A 16 -6.17 -14.36 16.15
CA SER A 16 -7.07 -14.17 15.00
C SER A 16 -6.89 -12.81 14.31
N SER A 17 -6.43 -11.79 15.04
CA SER A 17 -6.24 -10.44 14.48
C SER A 17 -5.08 -10.34 13.48
N CYS A 18 -4.01 -11.12 13.66
CA CYS A 18 -2.86 -11.08 12.75
C CYS A 18 -3.14 -11.76 11.40
N ALA A 19 -3.98 -12.80 11.39
CA ALA A 19 -4.30 -13.54 10.19
C ALA A 19 -5.08 -12.68 9.17
N THR A 20 -6.01 -11.85 9.65
CA THR A 20 -6.91 -11.06 8.79
C THR A 20 -6.16 -10.05 7.91
N HIS A 21 -5.16 -9.36 8.44
CA HIS A 21 -4.44 -8.32 7.68
C HIS A 21 -3.56 -8.92 6.57
N TYR A 22 -2.91 -10.05 6.83
CA TYR A 22 -2.10 -10.75 5.82
C TYR A 22 -2.99 -11.33 4.71
N GLN A 23 -4.13 -11.91 5.08
CA GLN A 23 -5.08 -12.50 4.13
C GLN A 23 -5.54 -11.49 3.07
N THR A 24 -5.70 -10.22 3.44
CA THR A 24 -6.17 -9.14 2.55
C THR A 24 -5.23 -8.87 1.38
N HIS A 25 -3.92 -8.94 1.58
CA HIS A 25 -2.92 -8.65 0.53
C HIS A 25 -2.25 -9.91 -0.04
N TYR A 26 -2.53 -11.09 0.53
CA TYR A 26 -1.91 -12.36 0.14
C TYR A 26 -2.04 -12.65 -1.35
N SER A 27 -3.23 -12.47 -1.93
CA SER A 27 -3.48 -12.77 -3.34
C SER A 27 -2.59 -11.93 -4.25
N PHE A 28 -2.50 -10.61 -3.99
CA PHE A 28 -1.61 -9.73 -4.73
C PHE A 28 -0.15 -10.15 -4.58
N ASN A 29 0.34 -10.25 -3.33
CA ASN A 29 1.75 -10.53 -3.04
C ASN A 29 2.21 -11.87 -3.64
N ASN A 30 1.43 -12.93 -3.46
CA ASN A 30 1.77 -14.25 -3.98
C ASN A 30 1.82 -14.31 -5.52
N ASN A 31 0.96 -13.56 -6.22
CA ASN A 31 1.03 -13.49 -7.69
C ASN A 31 2.19 -12.61 -8.15
N PHE A 32 2.43 -11.50 -7.46
CA PHE A 32 3.55 -10.59 -7.73
C PHE A 32 4.90 -11.29 -7.56
N GLU A 33 5.11 -12.02 -6.45
CA GLU A 33 6.33 -12.78 -6.17
C GLU A 33 6.62 -13.88 -7.20
N LYS A 34 5.57 -14.43 -7.82
CA LYS A 34 5.69 -15.42 -8.91
C LYS A 34 5.95 -14.80 -10.28
N GLY A 35 5.92 -13.47 -10.38
CA GLY A 35 6.01 -12.74 -11.64
C GLY A 35 4.74 -12.80 -12.49
N ASP A 36 3.61 -13.29 -11.96
CA ASP A 36 2.31 -13.23 -12.64
C ASP A 36 1.69 -11.84 -12.43
N LEU A 37 2.25 -10.86 -13.14
CA LEU A 37 1.88 -9.45 -13.01
C LEU A 37 0.44 -9.16 -13.44
N GLN A 38 -0.08 -9.91 -14.41
CA GLN A 38 -1.45 -9.74 -14.89
C GLN A 38 -2.45 -10.13 -13.80
N THR A 39 -2.25 -11.28 -13.17
CA THR A 39 -3.09 -11.73 -12.06
C THR A 39 -2.88 -10.86 -10.82
N ALA A 40 -1.66 -10.42 -10.56
CA ALA A 40 -1.37 -9.48 -9.47
C ALA A 40 -2.12 -8.16 -9.63
N LEU A 41 -2.12 -7.57 -10.83
CA LEU A 41 -2.86 -6.34 -11.11
C LEU A 41 -4.37 -6.53 -10.95
N ALA A 42 -4.93 -7.64 -11.45
CA ALA A 42 -6.34 -7.96 -11.28
C ALA A 42 -6.72 -8.16 -9.80
N ALA A 43 -5.84 -8.79 -9.01
CA ALA A 43 -6.05 -8.97 -7.57
C ALA A 43 -6.01 -7.64 -6.80
N LEU A 44 -5.18 -6.67 -7.23
CA LEU A 44 -5.18 -5.32 -6.68
C LEU A 44 -6.50 -4.61 -6.95
N GLN A 45 -6.93 -4.58 -8.22
CA GLN A 45 -8.06 -3.77 -8.70
C GLN A 45 -9.44 -4.39 -8.41
N SER A 46 -9.52 -5.70 -8.18
CA SER A 46 -10.80 -6.36 -7.84
C SER A 46 -11.24 -6.12 -6.40
N ASN A 47 -10.36 -5.61 -5.53
CA ASN A 47 -10.62 -5.38 -4.11
C ASN A 47 -10.94 -3.91 -3.75
N ASP A 48 -11.25 -3.07 -4.74
CA ASP A 48 -11.30 -1.60 -4.65
C ASP A 48 -12.40 -1.00 -3.74
N GLY A 49 -13.27 -1.81 -3.11
CA GLY A 49 -14.45 -1.31 -2.40
C GLY A 49 -14.26 -0.92 -0.93
N ASP A 50 -13.66 -1.79 -0.12
CA ASP A 50 -13.69 -1.64 1.37
C ASP A 50 -12.34 -1.90 2.07
N ASN A 51 -11.45 -2.70 1.48
CA ASN A 51 -10.20 -3.11 2.14
C ASN A 51 -9.03 -2.13 1.97
N TRP A 52 -9.10 -1.21 1.01
CA TRP A 52 -8.03 -0.23 0.72
C TRP A 52 -8.30 1.18 1.28
N ASN A 53 -9.43 1.40 1.96
CA ASN A 53 -9.78 2.71 2.52
C ASN A 53 -8.75 3.23 3.53
N LYS A 54 -7.93 2.35 4.14
CA LYS A 54 -6.81 2.72 5.03
C LYS A 54 -5.41 2.60 4.41
N SER A 55 -5.36 2.22 3.13
CA SER A 55 -4.14 1.84 2.42
C SER A 55 -4.04 2.56 1.08
N THR A 56 -4.59 3.78 0.97
CA THR A 56 -4.63 4.55 -0.29
C THR A 56 -3.26 4.77 -0.89
N PHE A 57 -2.24 5.10 -0.08
CA PHE A 57 -0.86 5.19 -0.57
C PHE A 57 -0.41 3.86 -1.19
N LEU A 58 -0.51 2.78 -0.40
CA LEU A 58 -0.05 1.44 -0.78
C LEU A 58 -0.78 0.91 -2.04
N TYR A 59 -2.07 1.21 -2.17
CA TYR A 59 -2.88 0.88 -3.35
C TYR A 59 -2.29 1.52 -4.60
N ASN A 60 -2.01 2.82 -4.54
CA ASN A 60 -1.52 3.57 -5.69
C ASN A 60 -0.08 3.19 -6.05
N VAL A 61 0.83 3.05 -5.08
CA VAL A 61 2.22 2.66 -5.38
C VAL A 61 2.32 1.24 -5.94
N ASN A 62 1.51 0.29 -5.46
CA ASN A 62 1.52 -1.08 -5.98
C ASN A 62 0.95 -1.16 -7.40
N ASN A 63 -0.14 -0.44 -7.69
CA ASN A 63 -0.64 -0.32 -9.07
C ASN A 63 0.43 0.31 -9.98
N GLY A 64 1.02 1.42 -9.56
CA GLY A 64 2.10 2.08 -10.29
C GLY A 64 3.27 1.13 -10.60
N LEU A 65 3.74 0.40 -9.60
CA LEU A 65 4.85 -0.55 -9.74
C LEU A 65 4.54 -1.66 -10.74
N VAL A 66 3.42 -2.36 -10.57
CA VAL A 66 3.03 -3.47 -11.44
C VAL A 66 2.86 -2.99 -12.89
N LEU A 67 2.20 -1.85 -13.10
CA LEU A 67 2.02 -1.26 -14.42
C LEU A 67 3.37 -0.89 -15.07
N SER A 68 4.32 -0.33 -14.30
CA SER A 68 5.67 -0.03 -14.79
C SER A 68 6.39 -1.30 -15.24
N MET A 69 6.33 -2.37 -14.43
CA MET A 69 6.94 -3.66 -14.75
C MET A 69 6.32 -4.32 -15.99
N MET A 70 5.04 -4.05 -16.26
CA MET A 70 4.34 -4.49 -17.47
C MET A 70 4.58 -3.59 -18.69
N GLY A 71 5.36 -2.51 -18.56
CA GLY A 71 5.62 -1.55 -19.64
C GLY A 71 4.48 -0.56 -19.90
N ARG A 72 3.45 -0.52 -19.03
CA ARG A 72 2.31 0.40 -19.10
C ARG A 72 2.65 1.71 -18.41
N TYR A 73 3.69 2.39 -18.90
CA TYR A 73 4.34 3.51 -18.22
C TYR A 73 3.43 4.73 -17.99
N ALA A 74 2.55 5.05 -18.94
CA ALA A 74 1.65 6.20 -18.82
C ALA A 74 0.65 5.99 -17.67
N GLU A 75 -0.01 4.83 -17.65
CA GLU A 75 -0.95 4.44 -16.61
C GLU A 75 -0.26 4.30 -15.25
N SER A 76 0.96 3.74 -15.24
CA SER A 76 1.81 3.69 -14.04
C SER A 76 2.05 5.08 -13.45
N ASN A 77 2.36 6.08 -14.28
CA ASN A 77 2.56 7.45 -13.82
C ASN A 77 1.29 8.09 -13.26
N GLU A 78 0.10 7.75 -13.77
CA GLU A 78 -1.16 8.24 -13.19
C GLU A 78 -1.37 7.72 -11.76
N TYR A 79 -1.05 6.46 -11.49
CA TYR A 79 -1.12 5.90 -10.14
C TYR A 79 -0.03 6.45 -9.22
N PHE A 80 1.21 6.59 -9.70
CA PHE A 80 2.27 7.22 -8.90
C PHE A 80 1.97 8.69 -8.59
N GLU A 81 1.31 9.42 -9.48
CA GLU A 81 0.87 10.80 -9.20
C GLU A 81 -0.17 10.83 -8.07
N LYS A 82 -1.15 9.92 -8.07
CA LYS A 82 -2.11 9.79 -6.97
C LYS A 82 -1.42 9.48 -5.64
N ALA A 83 -0.42 8.60 -5.65
CA ALA A 83 0.37 8.29 -4.44
C ALA A 83 1.17 9.50 -3.94
N TYR A 84 1.80 10.24 -4.86
CA TYR A 84 2.56 11.45 -4.55
C TYR A 84 1.69 12.52 -3.88
N LEU A 85 0.55 12.85 -4.49
CA LEU A 85 -0.38 13.83 -3.95
C LEU A 85 -0.93 13.41 -2.58
N PHE A 86 -1.25 12.12 -2.41
CA PHE A 86 -1.67 11.58 -1.11
C PHE A 86 -0.59 11.77 -0.05
N GLY A 87 0.68 11.50 -0.37
CA GLY A 87 1.80 11.69 0.53
C GLY A 87 1.96 13.15 0.98
N GLU A 88 1.92 14.09 0.04
CA GLU A 88 2.06 15.52 0.34
C GLU A 88 0.89 16.04 1.19
N ASP A 89 -0.34 15.65 0.88
CA ASP A 89 -1.52 16.02 1.67
C ASP A 89 -1.48 15.40 3.07
N TYR A 90 -1.07 14.13 3.19
CA TYR A 90 -1.07 13.42 4.48
C TYR A 90 -0.02 13.97 5.44
N ARG A 91 1.16 14.38 4.93
CA ARG A 91 2.21 15.02 5.74
C ARG A 91 1.73 16.27 6.47
N THR A 92 0.65 16.90 6.01
CA THR A 92 0.08 18.10 6.67
C THR A 92 -0.90 17.79 7.81
N LYS A 93 -1.30 16.52 8.02
CA LYS A 93 -2.31 16.10 9.01
C LYS A 93 -1.72 15.70 10.37
N TYR A 94 -0.85 16.54 10.95
CA TYR A 94 -0.19 16.30 12.25
C TYR A 94 -1.14 16.01 13.42
N LEU A 95 -2.38 16.52 13.38
CA LEU A 95 -3.40 16.28 14.41
C LEU A 95 -3.85 14.82 14.47
N ASN A 96 -3.97 14.15 13.32
CA ASN A 96 -4.36 12.74 13.27
C ASN A 96 -3.22 11.83 13.77
N GLU A 97 -1.97 12.23 13.50
CA GLU A 97 -0.78 11.55 14.01
C GLU A 97 -0.68 11.68 15.54
N ALA A 98 -0.92 12.86 16.11
CA ALA A 98 -0.98 13.04 17.56
C ALA A 98 -2.09 12.20 18.21
N ALA A 99 -3.26 12.10 17.56
CA ALA A 99 -4.37 11.30 18.05
C ALA A 99 -4.11 9.79 17.97
N SER A 100 -3.36 9.30 16.98
CA SER A 100 -3.05 7.86 16.85
C SER A 100 -2.12 7.36 17.97
N TYR A 101 -1.21 8.21 18.47
CA TYR A 101 -0.39 7.91 19.65
C TYR A 101 -1.23 7.70 20.92
N LEU A 102 -2.37 8.39 21.04
CA LEU A 102 -3.24 8.32 22.21
C LEU A 102 -4.36 7.27 22.09
N THR A 103 -4.69 6.85 20.87
CA THR A 103 -5.87 6.01 20.59
C THR A 103 -5.49 4.65 20.00
N ASN A 104 -5.15 4.59 18.71
CA ASN A 104 -4.79 3.37 17.99
C ASN A 104 -3.96 3.73 16.74
N PRO A 105 -2.81 3.10 16.48
CA PRO A 105 -2.04 3.30 15.25
C PRO A 105 -2.78 2.91 13.96
N MET A 106 -3.78 2.02 14.03
CA MET A 106 -4.68 1.68 12.91
C MET A 106 -5.79 2.73 12.66
N PHE A 107 -5.83 3.80 13.46
CA PHE A 107 -6.76 4.92 13.27
C PHE A 107 -6.35 5.81 12.08
N THR A 108 -5.08 5.76 11.71
CA THR A 108 -4.48 6.55 10.63
C THR A 108 -4.24 5.69 9.39
N ASP A 109 -4.42 6.28 8.21
CA ASP A 109 -4.06 5.63 6.94
C ASP A 109 -2.55 5.42 6.86
N TYR A 110 -2.13 4.36 6.18
CA TYR A 110 -0.71 4.15 5.91
C TYR A 110 -0.19 5.26 4.99
N LYS A 111 0.72 6.08 5.50
CA LYS A 111 1.23 7.29 4.83
C LYS A 111 2.37 7.05 3.85
N GLY A 112 2.95 5.85 3.87
CA GLY A 112 4.19 5.55 3.16
C GLY A 112 5.43 6.02 3.92
N GLU A 113 6.49 5.23 3.85
CA GLU A 113 7.80 5.57 4.40
C GLU A 113 8.59 6.49 3.46
N ASP A 114 9.54 7.28 3.98
CA ASP A 114 10.31 8.25 3.20
C ASP A 114 10.98 7.64 1.96
N HIS A 115 11.46 6.40 2.09
CA HIS A 115 12.09 5.69 0.99
C HIS A 115 11.09 5.26 -0.10
N GLU A 116 9.82 5.01 0.24
CA GLU A 116 8.78 4.67 -0.73
C GLU A 116 8.37 5.91 -1.54
N HIS A 117 8.29 7.07 -0.87
CA HIS A 117 8.09 8.38 -1.52
C HIS A 117 9.23 8.73 -2.47
N LEU A 118 10.47 8.41 -2.10
CA LEU A 118 11.61 8.58 -2.99
C LEU A 118 11.55 7.60 -4.18
N MET A 119 11.26 6.32 -3.92
CA MET A 119 11.21 5.29 -4.96
C MET A 119 10.15 5.56 -6.02
N LEU A 120 8.95 6.04 -5.64
CA LEU A 120 7.91 6.37 -6.62
C LEU A 120 8.37 7.47 -7.59
N LEU A 121 9.15 8.46 -7.13
CA LEU A 121 9.71 9.51 -8.00
C LEU A 121 10.71 8.94 -9.00
N TYR A 122 11.57 8.02 -8.56
CA TYR A 122 12.49 7.31 -9.46
C TYR A 122 11.74 6.51 -10.53
N TYR A 123 10.68 5.80 -10.15
CA TYR A 123 9.86 5.07 -11.12
C TYR A 123 9.17 6.02 -12.11
N LYS A 124 8.63 7.17 -11.66
CA LYS A 124 8.07 8.18 -12.56
C LYS A 124 9.10 8.68 -13.57
N ALA A 125 10.31 9.02 -13.12
CA ALA A 125 11.39 9.46 -14.01
C ALA A 125 11.76 8.37 -15.02
N ILE A 126 11.93 7.12 -14.58
CA ILE A 126 12.21 5.97 -15.46
C ILE A 126 11.09 5.79 -16.49
N ASN A 127 9.82 5.84 -16.06
CA ASN A 127 8.66 5.72 -16.93
C ASN A 127 8.64 6.84 -17.98
N TYR A 128 8.90 8.09 -17.60
CA TYR A 128 8.98 9.22 -18.53
C TYR A 128 10.11 9.04 -19.54
N LEU A 129 11.29 8.59 -19.11
CA LEU A 129 12.39 8.25 -20.02
C LEU A 129 12.00 7.15 -21.01
N LYS A 130 11.29 6.11 -20.56
CA LYS A 130 10.77 5.04 -21.43
C LYS A 130 9.72 5.54 -22.44
N LEU A 131 9.03 6.63 -22.13
CA LEU A 131 8.08 7.32 -23.01
C LEU A 131 8.75 8.40 -23.90
N ASN A 132 10.09 8.52 -23.89
CA ASN A 132 10.84 9.60 -24.55
C ASN A 132 10.48 11.03 -24.08
N LYS A 133 9.96 11.15 -22.86
CA LYS A 133 9.58 12.40 -22.20
C LYS A 133 10.68 12.84 -21.25
N ARG A 134 11.74 13.47 -21.78
CA ARG A 134 12.96 13.75 -21.00
C ARG A 134 12.79 14.90 -20.02
N GLU A 135 12.03 15.92 -20.37
CA GLU A 135 11.82 17.08 -19.50
C GLU A 135 10.97 16.70 -18.28
N GLU A 136 9.94 15.86 -18.47
CA GLU A 136 9.11 15.38 -17.36
C GLU A 136 9.83 14.40 -16.42
N ALA A 137 11.00 13.89 -16.83
CA ALA A 137 11.81 13.00 -16.01
C ALA A 137 12.76 13.72 -15.04
N LEU A 138 12.91 15.04 -15.18
CA LEU A 138 13.74 15.92 -14.33
C LEU A 138 12.93 16.49 -13.16
#